data_AF-A0A928CG84-F1
#
_entry.id   AF-A0A928CG84-F1
#
_cell.length_a   1.000
_cell.length_b   1.000
_cell.length_c   1.000
_cell.angle_alpha   90.00
_cell.angle_beta   90.00
_cell.angle_gamma   90.00
#
_symmetry.space_group_name_H-M   'P 1'
#
loop_
_entity.id
_entity.type
_entity.pdbx_description
1 polymer ?
#
loop_
_entity_poly.entity_id
_entity_poly.type
_entity_poly.pdbx_seq_one_letter_code
_entity_poly.pdbx_strand_id
1 'polypeptide(L)' 'MRNFIKKFCFCIIRFYQVCISPLFPPCCRFYPTCSNYALQAIEKYGPFKGMYLSIKRILRCHPFSKGGYDPVP' A
#
# COMPACT_ATOMS: atom_id res chain seq x y z
N MET A 1 9.68 -21.01 -4.40
CA MET A 1 8.29 -20.79 -4.87
C MET A 1 7.62 -19.51 -4.32
N ARG A 2 8.26 -18.70 -3.45
CA ARG A 2 7.65 -17.54 -2.76
C ARG A 2 7.73 -16.19 -3.52
N ASN A 3 8.32 -16.18 -4.71
CA ASN A 3 8.71 -14.94 -5.42
C ASN A 3 7.72 -14.52 -6.52
N PHE A 4 6.94 -15.44 -7.08
CA PHE A 4 6.05 -15.12 -8.19
C PHE A 4 4.86 -14.26 -7.74
N ILE A 5 4.20 -14.67 -6.64
CA ILE A 5 3.07 -13.92 -6.07
C ILE A 5 3.53 -12.54 -5.57
N LYS A 6 4.71 -12.46 -4.94
CA LYS A 6 5.29 -11.17 -4.53
C LYS A 6 5.50 -10.25 -5.72
N LYS A 7 6.16 -10.73 -6.80
CA LYS A 7 6.36 -9.96 -8.03
C LYS A 7 5.05 -9.54 -8.68
N PHE A 8 4.06 -10.42 -8.71
CA PHE A 8 2.75 -10.12 -9.27
C PHE A 8 2.05 -8.99 -8.52
N CYS A 9 1.97 -9.07 -7.18
CA CYS A 9 1.42 -7.99 -6.37
C CYS A 9 2.21 -6.68 -6.53
N PHE A 10 3.54 -6.76 -6.61
CA PHE A 10 4.40 -5.59 -6.83
C PHE A 10 4.12 -4.93 -8.19
N CYS A 11 3.98 -5.73 -9.25
CA CYS A 11 3.60 -5.24 -10.58
C CYS A 11 2.23 -4.58 -10.58
N ILE A 12 1.21 -5.16 -9.93
CA ILE A 12 -0.12 -4.56 -9.85
C ILE A 12 -0.07 -3.21 -9.13
N ILE A 13 0.61 -3.14 -7.98
CA ILE A 13 0.70 -1.90 -7.21
C ILE A 13 1.50 -0.84 -7.99
N ARG A 14 2.57 -1.22 -8.67
CA ARG A 14 3.36 -0.31 -9.52
C ARG A 14 2.57 0.16 -10.75
N PHE A 15 1.84 -0.73 -11.40
CA PHE A 15 0.96 -0.38 -12.51
C PHE A 15 -0.12 0.60 -12.05
N TYR A 16 -0.73 0.36 -10.89
CA TYR A 16 -1.65 1.31 -10.26
C TYR A 16 -0.98 2.67 -9.96
N GLN A 17 0.24 2.66 -9.41
CA GLN A 17 0.99 3.89 -9.12
C GLN A 17 1.32 4.70 -10.39
N VAL A 18 1.63 4.05 -11.51
CA VAL A 18 2.05 4.74 -12.74
C VAL A 18 0.86 5.12 -13.62
N CYS A 19 -0.16 4.25 -13.74
CA CYS A 19 -1.29 4.49 -14.63
C CYS A 19 -2.43 5.25 -13.95
N ILE A 20 -2.70 4.97 -12.67
CA ILE A 20 -3.88 5.50 -11.96
C ILE A 20 -3.48 6.65 -11.04
N SER A 21 -2.43 6.51 -10.22
CA SER A 21 -2.05 7.55 -9.25
C SER A 21 -1.80 8.96 -9.82
N PRO A 22 -1.25 9.19 -11.03
CA PRO A 22 -1.07 10.56 -11.52
C PRO A 22 -2.39 11.21 -11.97
N LEU A 23 -3.43 10.43 -12.20
CA LEU A 23 -4.76 10.92 -12.60
C LEU A 23 -5.59 11.38 -11.39
N PHE A 24 -5.17 11.05 -10.17
CA PHE A 24 -5.90 11.39 -8.94
C PHE A 24 -5.03 12.26 -8.02
N PRO A 25 -5.63 13.25 -7.32
CA PRO A 25 -4.91 14.02 -6.33
C PRO A 25 -4.44 13.11 -5.16
N PRO A 26 -3.44 13.53 -4.38
CA PRO A 26 -2.93 12.75 -3.26
C PRO A 26 -4.00 12.59 -2.17
N CYS A 27 -4.71 11.46 -2.18
CA CYS A 27 -5.74 11.13 -1.19
C CYS A 27 -5.18 10.51 0.10
N CYS A 28 -3.91 10.08 0.10
CA CYS A 28 -3.32 9.41 1.26
C CYS A 28 -3.05 10.42 2.39
N ARG A 29 -3.72 10.22 3.54
CA ARG A 29 -3.53 11.00 4.76
C ARG A 29 -2.31 10.57 5.58
N PHE A 30 -1.82 9.36 5.37
CA PHE A 30 -0.71 8.79 6.12
C PHE A 30 0.58 8.75 5.31
N TYR A 31 1.72 8.91 6.00
CA TYR A 31 3.05 8.74 5.44
C TYR A 31 3.73 7.49 6.02
N PRO A 32 4.32 6.60 5.21
CA PRO A 32 4.28 6.59 3.74
C PRO A 32 2.85 6.33 3.21
N THR A 33 2.63 6.65 1.93
CA THR A 33 1.33 6.47 1.23
C THR A 33 0.84 5.01 1.30
N CYS A 34 -0.46 4.78 1.18
CA CYS A 34 -1.05 3.43 1.28
C CYS A 34 -0.44 2.44 0.29
N SER A 35 -0.08 2.88 -0.92
CA SER A 35 0.58 2.04 -1.93
C SER A 35 2.03 1.72 -1.56
N ASN A 36 2.81 2.68 -1.05
CA ASN A 36 4.16 2.40 -0.54
C ASN A 36 4.15 1.52 0.72
N TYR A 37 3.20 1.76 1.62
CA TYR A 37 2.97 0.89 2.78
C TYR A 37 2.68 -0.55 2.32
N ALA A 38 1.89 -0.72 1.26
CA ALA A 38 1.60 -2.04 0.72
C ALA A 38 2.83 -2.75 0.16
N LEU A 39 3.69 -2.04 -0.57
CA LEU A 39 4.95 -2.60 -1.06
C LEU A 39 5.85 -3.06 0.11
N GLN A 40 6.05 -2.20 1.11
CA GLN A 40 6.86 -2.51 2.29
C GLN A 40 6.27 -3.67 3.11
N ALA A 41 4.95 -3.71 3.28
CA ALA A 41 4.27 -4.76 4.04
C ALA A 41 4.35 -6.13 3.34
N ILE A 42 4.22 -6.16 2.01
CA ILE A 42 4.37 -7.38 1.20
C ILE A 42 5.82 -7.86 1.19
N GLU A 43 6.77 -6.93 1.16
CA GLU A 43 8.20 -7.23 1.23
C GLU A 43 8.55 -7.90 2.56
N LYS A 44 8.16 -7.27 3.69
CA LYS A 44 8.49 -7.69 5.06
C LYS A 44 7.70 -8.91 5.53
N TYR A 45 6.39 -8.94 5.35
CA TYR A 45 5.51 -9.99 5.89
C TYR A 45 5.01 -11.00 4.86
N GLY A 46 5.26 -10.79 3.58
CA GLY A 46 4.74 -11.62 2.49
C GLY A 46 3.37 -11.14 1.97
N PRO A 47 2.89 -11.72 0.85
CA PRO A 47 1.73 -11.21 0.12
C PRO A 47 0.45 -11.24 0.94
N PHE A 48 0.14 -12.33 1.65
CA PHE A 48 -1.10 -12.45 2.43
C PHE A 48 -1.16 -11.47 3.60
N LYS A 49 -0.15 -11.49 4.48
CA LYS A 49 -0.10 -10.63 5.67
C LYS A 49 0.13 -9.17 5.31
N GLY A 50 0.93 -8.89 4.27
CA GLY A 50 1.13 -7.55 3.73
C GLY A 50 -0.16 -6.97 3.15
N MET A 51 -0.92 -7.74 2.38
CA MET A 51 -2.20 -7.31 1.81
C MET A 51 -3.25 -7.03 2.90
N TYR A 52 -3.33 -7.88 3.93
CA TYR A 52 -4.19 -7.64 5.09
C TYR A 52 -3.88 -6.31 5.81
N LEU A 53 -2.60 -6.05 6.10
CA LEU A 53 -2.17 -4.79 6.73
C LEU A 53 -2.47 -3.57 5.84
N SER A 54 -2.29 -3.72 4.53
CA SER A 54 -2.54 -2.65 3.55
C SER A 54 -4.01 -2.31 3.45
N ILE A 55 -4.89 -3.31 3.33
CA ILE A 55 -6.35 -3.12 3.28
C ILE A 55 -6.84 -2.46 4.57
N LYS A 56 -6.40 -2.95 5.72
CA LYS A 56 -6.74 -2.36 7.03
C LYS A 56 -6.36 -0.88 7.09
N ARG A 57 -5.24 -0.48 6.49
CA ARG A 57 -4.80 0.90 6.44
C ARG A 57 -5.59 1.74 5.44
N ILE A 58 -5.90 1.21 4.26
CA ILE A 58 -6.74 1.87 3.26
C ILE A 58 -8.11 2.20 3.87
N LEU A 59 -8.71 1.26 4.61
CA LEU A 59 -9.98 1.48 5.32
C LEU A 59 -9.90 2.59 6.38
N ARG A 60 -8.73 2.77 7.02
CA ARG A 60 -8.48 3.88 7.96
C ARG A 60 -8.13 5.19 7.25
N CYS A 61 -7.81 5.16 5.97
CA CYS A 61 -7.43 6.33 5.18
C CYS A 61 -8.68 7.04 4.65
N HIS A 62 -9.46 7.63 5.55
CA HIS A 62 -10.66 8.42 5.24
C HIS A 62 -10.42 9.91 5.53
N PRO A 63 -11.20 10.84 4.95
CA PRO A 63 -11.00 12.30 5.10
C PRO A 63 -11.26 12.85 6.50
N PHE A 64 -11.68 12.03 7.45
CA PHE A 64 -11.80 12.42 8.87
C PHE A 64 -10.67 11.86 9.73
N SER A 65 -9.72 11.12 9.14
CA SER A 65 -8.52 10.67 9.84
C SER A 65 -7.54 11.84 9.98
N LYS A 66 -6.95 11.97 11.17
CA LYS A 66 -5.87 12.95 11.45
C LYS A 66 -4.65 12.76 10.55
N GLY A 67 -4.51 11.60 9.92
CA GLY A 67 -3.29 11.26 9.18
C GLY A 67 -2.08 11.16 10.10
N GLY A 68 -0.89 11.03 9.52
CA GLY A 68 0.36 11.00 10.29
C GLY A 68 1.36 9.97 9.80
N TYR A 69 2.49 9.87 10.51
CA TYR A 69 3.54 8.90 10.25
C TYR A 69 3.16 7.54 10.86
N ASP A 70 3.03 6.51 10.03
CA ASP A 70 2.71 5.16 10.49
C ASP A 70 3.46 4.16 9.59
N PRO A 71 4.72 3.82 9.91
CA PRO A 71 5.52 2.92 9.10
C PRO A 71 5.02 1.48 9.27
N VAL A 72 5.41 0.60 8.35
CA VAL A 72 5.13 -0.84 8.50
C VAL A 72 5.86 -1.35 9.75
N PRO A 73 5.16 -2.01 10.71
CA PRO A 73 5.77 -2.57 11.90
C PRO A 73 6.79 -3.67 11.55
#